data_AF-A0A969HIH8-F1
#
_entry.id   AF-A0A969HIH8-F1
#
_cell.length_a   1.000
_cell.length_b   1.000
_cell.length_c   1.000
_cell.angle_alpha   90.00
_cell.angle_beta   90.00
_cell.angle_gamma   90.00
#
_symmetry.space_group_name_H-M   'P 1'
#
loop_
_entity.id
_entity.type
_entity.pdbx_description
1 polymer ?
#
loop_
_entity_poly.entity_id
_entity_poly.type
_entity_poly.pdbx_seq_one_letter_code
_entity_poly.pdbx_strand_id
1 'polypeptide(L)'
;MKTNSFIAWLTGLLTLSLAVFSFVLSFNALADLAAQHGISIPVLFPLVVEFAVVIFSLNALYRSLNGESAKVQWALIISASLLAGVFNVVHAAGDLVSQTMAAMPSLFLLLSFETFLGQIKHAVKRSGLNTTLAELDQLTQQRQAELDRLNVTLEAAAKRIEQAKVELQTIRDDIKAAKTDQSSSIEQARRLKAEQDALTIEQRRQTILDTLTNRGDVGASAFAEMLNVSRGTIYNDFEAMSNEGIVTKNGNGWEVV
;
A
#
# COMPACT_ATOMS: atom_id res chain seq x y z
N MET A 1 -35.15 -15.39 -7.80
CA MET A 1 -34.04 -15.98 -8.60
C MET A 1 -34.37 -17.29 -9.33
N LYS A 2 -35.39 -18.08 -8.93
CA LYS A 2 -35.69 -19.40 -9.54
C LYS A 2 -36.42 -19.36 -10.90
N THR A 3 -37.27 -18.36 -11.14
CA THR A 3 -38.14 -18.29 -12.33
C THR A 3 -37.36 -18.11 -13.65
N ASN A 4 -36.31 -17.27 -13.67
CA ASN A 4 -35.51 -17.05 -14.88
C ASN A 4 -34.68 -18.28 -15.27
N SER A 5 -34.24 -19.06 -14.29
CA SER A 5 -33.51 -20.32 -14.55
C SER A 5 -34.44 -21.38 -15.15
N PHE A 6 -35.68 -21.46 -14.63
CA PHE A 6 -36.70 -22.37 -15.16
C PHE A 6 -37.08 -22.03 -16.61
N ILE A 7 -37.32 -20.76 -16.94
CA ILE A 7 -37.63 -20.33 -18.31
C ILE A 7 -36.47 -20.64 -19.25
N ALA A 8 -35.23 -20.29 -18.89
CA ALA A 8 -34.07 -20.58 -19.72
C ALA A 8 -33.87 -22.09 -19.96
N TRP A 9 -34.08 -22.91 -18.92
CA TRP A 9 -33.99 -24.37 -19.05
C TRP A 9 -35.10 -24.93 -19.93
N LEU A 10 -36.34 -24.49 -19.73
CA LEU A 10 -37.48 -24.92 -20.54
C LEU A 10 -37.34 -24.50 -22.00
N THR A 11 -36.95 -23.25 -22.26
CA THR A 11 -36.67 -22.75 -23.62
C THR A 11 -35.52 -23.52 -24.26
N GLY A 12 -34.43 -23.78 -23.54
CA GLY A 12 -33.32 -24.60 -24.03
C GLY A 12 -33.75 -26.02 -24.40
N LEU A 13 -34.56 -26.65 -23.54
CA LEU A 13 -35.10 -27.99 -23.79
C LEU A 13 -36.03 -28.01 -25.02
N LEU A 14 -36.95 -27.05 -25.14
CA LEU A 14 -37.86 -26.97 -26.30
C LEU A 14 -37.11 -26.69 -27.59
N THR A 15 -36.09 -25.82 -27.55
CA THR A 15 -35.23 -25.51 -28.70
C THR A 15 -34.44 -26.75 -29.13
N LEU A 16 -33.91 -27.52 -28.18
CA LEU A 16 -33.21 -28.76 -28.45
C LEU A 16 -34.14 -29.81 -29.07
N SER A 17 -35.35 -29.97 -28.52
CA SER A 17 -36.35 -30.87 -29.09
C SER A 17 -36.74 -30.49 -30.52
N LEU A 18 -36.95 -29.19 -30.78
CA LEU A 18 -37.23 -28.70 -32.13
C LEU A 18 -36.08 -29.01 -33.10
N ALA A 19 -34.82 -28.76 -32.67
CA ALA A 19 -33.65 -29.12 -33.46
C ALA A 19 -33.60 -30.62 -33.77
N VAL A 20 -33.85 -31.50 -32.78
CA VAL A 20 -33.85 -32.95 -32.99
C VAL A 20 -34.93 -33.38 -33.99
N PHE A 21 -36.16 -32.89 -33.86
CA PHE A 21 -37.24 -33.25 -34.79
C PHE A 21 -36.97 -32.74 -36.20
N SER A 22 -36.52 -31.49 -36.33
CA SER A 22 -36.12 -30.91 -37.61
C SER A 22 -34.97 -31.69 -38.26
N PHE A 23 -33.97 -32.09 -37.48
CA PHE A 23 -32.86 -32.91 -37.95
C PHE A 23 -33.35 -34.27 -38.47
N VAL A 24 -34.19 -34.98 -37.72
CA VAL A 24 -34.71 -36.31 -38.13
C VAL A 24 -35.51 -36.21 -39.43
N LEU A 25 -36.34 -35.17 -39.59
CA LEU A 25 -37.12 -34.96 -40.81
C LEU A 25 -36.23 -34.64 -42.02
N SER A 26 -35.27 -33.72 -41.86
CA SER A 26 -34.29 -33.36 -42.90
C SER A 26 -33.42 -34.57 -43.28
N PHE A 27 -32.98 -35.34 -42.29
CA PHE A 27 -32.13 -36.51 -42.47
C PHE A 27 -32.77 -37.56 -43.36
N ASN A 28 -34.04 -37.91 -43.11
CA ASN A 28 -34.73 -38.92 -43.91
C ASN A 28 -34.87 -38.48 -45.37
N ALA A 29 -35.31 -37.25 -45.61
CA ALA A 29 -35.47 -36.72 -46.95
C ALA A 29 -34.14 -36.66 -47.73
N LEU A 30 -33.05 -36.23 -47.10
CA LEU A 30 -31.72 -36.22 -47.71
C LEU A 30 -31.15 -37.64 -47.92
N ALA A 31 -31.38 -38.56 -46.99
CA ALA A 31 -30.95 -39.96 -47.15
C ALA A 31 -31.68 -40.63 -48.32
N ASP A 32 -32.98 -40.42 -48.44
CA ASP A 32 -33.78 -40.96 -49.54
C ASP A 32 -33.38 -40.32 -50.87
N LEU A 33 -33.16 -39.00 -50.90
CA LEU A 33 -32.68 -38.31 -52.09
C LEU A 33 -31.30 -38.82 -52.53
N ALA A 34 -30.39 -39.05 -51.57
CA ALA A 34 -29.07 -39.62 -51.83
C ALA A 34 -29.16 -41.04 -52.40
N ALA A 35 -30.09 -41.86 -51.90
CA ALA A 35 -30.33 -43.20 -52.42
C ALA A 35 -30.83 -43.18 -53.86
N GLN A 36 -31.77 -42.27 -54.18
CA GLN A 36 -32.30 -42.09 -55.53
C GLN A 36 -31.22 -41.67 -56.54
N HIS A 37 -30.19 -40.95 -56.09
CA HIS A 37 -29.09 -40.47 -56.93
C HIS A 37 -27.85 -41.37 -56.91
N GLY A 38 -27.95 -42.58 -56.35
CA GLY A 38 -26.90 -43.60 -56.42
C GLY A 38 -25.71 -43.38 -55.48
N ILE A 39 -25.87 -42.62 -54.39
CA ILE A 39 -24.83 -42.52 -53.35
C ILE A 39 -24.70 -43.88 -52.65
N SER A 40 -23.48 -44.45 -52.62
CA SER A 40 -23.24 -45.81 -52.11
C SER A 40 -23.64 -46.03 -50.66
N ILE A 41 -23.55 -44.99 -49.82
CA ILE A 41 -23.99 -45.02 -48.41
C ILE A 41 -24.87 -43.79 -48.17
N PRO A 42 -26.18 -43.86 -48.51
CA PRO A 42 -27.06 -42.69 -48.53
C PRO A 42 -27.16 -41.97 -47.19
N VAL A 43 -27.11 -42.72 -46.08
CA VAL A 43 -27.16 -42.20 -44.71
C VAL A 43 -25.98 -41.27 -44.36
N LEU A 44 -24.83 -41.42 -45.00
CA LEU A 44 -23.69 -40.52 -44.75
C LEU A 44 -23.90 -39.12 -45.32
N PHE A 45 -24.71 -39.00 -46.37
CA PHE A 45 -24.96 -37.72 -47.04
C PHE A 45 -25.58 -36.66 -46.10
N PRO A 46 -26.74 -36.91 -45.45
CA PRO A 46 -27.29 -35.96 -44.48
C PRO A 46 -26.35 -35.71 -43.31
N LEU A 47 -25.60 -36.72 -42.83
CA LEU A 47 -24.64 -36.52 -41.74
C LEU A 47 -23.58 -35.47 -42.12
N VAL A 48 -23.01 -35.54 -43.32
CA VAL A 48 -22.02 -34.55 -43.77
C VAL A 48 -22.63 -33.15 -43.84
N VAL A 49 -23.83 -33.02 -44.41
CA VAL A 49 -24.51 -31.73 -44.56
C VAL A 49 -24.84 -31.11 -43.19
N GLU A 50 -25.43 -31.90 -42.31
CA GLU A 50 -25.89 -31.41 -41.00
C GLU A 50 -24.71 -31.20 -40.02
N PHE A 51 -23.70 -32.07 -40.03
CA PHE A 51 -22.49 -31.84 -39.22
C PHE A 51 -21.71 -30.62 -39.69
N ALA A 52 -21.73 -30.28 -40.99
CA ALA A 52 -21.13 -29.04 -41.45
C ALA A 52 -21.77 -27.83 -40.77
N VAL A 53 -23.11 -27.77 -40.70
CA VAL A 53 -23.84 -26.69 -40.01
C VAL A 53 -23.46 -26.65 -38.53
N VAL A 54 -23.42 -27.80 -37.84
CA VAL A 54 -23.04 -27.90 -36.42
C VAL A 54 -21.61 -27.41 -36.20
N ILE A 55 -20.64 -27.88 -37.00
CA ILE A 55 -19.22 -27.50 -36.89
C ILE A 55 -19.02 -26.01 -37.13
N PHE A 56 -19.64 -25.46 -38.19
CA PHE A 56 -19.52 -24.04 -38.51
C PHE A 56 -20.14 -23.17 -37.41
N SER A 57 -21.27 -23.59 -36.86
CA SER A 57 -21.96 -22.92 -35.77
C SER A 57 -21.16 -22.95 -34.46
N LEU A 58 -20.56 -24.08 -34.10
CA LEU A 58 -19.66 -24.19 -32.94
C LEU A 58 -18.41 -23.31 -33.11
N ASN A 59 -17.84 -23.27 -34.31
CA ASN A 59 -16.72 -22.40 -34.61
C ASN A 59 -17.12 -20.91 -34.55
N ALA A 60 -18.31 -20.55 -35.03
CA ALA A 60 -18.85 -19.20 -34.89
C ALA A 60 -19.01 -18.80 -33.41
N LEU A 61 -19.51 -19.72 -32.58
CA LEU A 61 -19.61 -19.52 -31.13
C LEU A 61 -18.24 -19.32 -30.49
N TYR A 62 -17.27 -20.20 -30.79
CA TYR A 62 -15.90 -20.10 -30.27
C TYR A 62 -15.28 -18.73 -30.58
N ARG A 63 -15.33 -18.32 -31.85
CA ARG A 63 -14.81 -17.01 -32.29
C ARG A 63 -15.53 -15.86 -31.60
N SER A 64 -16.86 -15.95 -31.49
CA SER A 64 -17.64 -14.94 -30.78
C SER A 64 -17.35 -14.86 -29.27
N LEU A 65 -16.92 -15.95 -28.63
CA LEU A 65 -16.52 -15.94 -27.22
C LEU A 65 -15.13 -15.31 -27.04
N ASN A 66 -14.25 -15.45 -28.03
CA ASN A 66 -12.90 -14.86 -28.03
C ASN A 66 -12.84 -13.44 -28.63
N GLY A 67 -13.97 -12.83 -28.98
CA GLY A 67 -14.01 -11.48 -29.54
C GLY A 67 -13.59 -11.39 -31.02
N GLU A 68 -13.49 -12.52 -31.71
CA GLU A 68 -13.13 -12.58 -33.13
C GLU A 68 -14.36 -12.44 -34.06
N SER A 69 -14.10 -12.02 -35.30
CA SER A 69 -15.15 -11.91 -36.32
C SER A 69 -15.63 -13.28 -36.80
N ALA A 70 -16.90 -13.61 -36.64
CA ALA A 70 -17.49 -14.88 -37.12
C ALA A 70 -18.08 -14.82 -38.55
N LYS A 71 -17.77 -13.79 -39.36
CA LYS A 71 -18.44 -13.53 -40.65
C LYS A 71 -18.35 -14.70 -41.64
N VAL A 72 -17.18 -15.34 -41.74
CA VAL A 72 -16.95 -16.47 -42.66
C VAL A 72 -17.76 -17.69 -42.21
N GLN A 73 -17.79 -17.98 -40.90
CA GLN A 73 -18.58 -19.07 -40.34
C GLN A 73 -20.07 -18.84 -40.62
N TRP A 74 -20.55 -17.60 -40.46
CA TRP A 74 -21.92 -17.24 -40.81
C TRP A 74 -22.26 -17.45 -42.28
N ALA A 75 -21.35 -17.08 -43.19
CA ALA A 75 -21.53 -17.37 -44.61
C ALA A 75 -21.64 -18.89 -44.85
N LEU A 76 -20.77 -19.69 -44.25
CA LEU A 76 -20.79 -21.15 -44.37
C LEU A 76 -22.07 -21.78 -43.79
N ILE A 77 -22.55 -21.31 -42.63
CA ILE A 77 -23.79 -21.77 -42.00
C ILE A 77 -24.98 -21.49 -42.92
N ILE A 78 -25.10 -20.26 -43.44
CA ILE A 78 -26.20 -19.87 -44.33
C ILE A 78 -26.14 -20.69 -45.62
N SER A 79 -24.97 -20.81 -46.24
CA SER A 79 -24.82 -21.61 -47.46
C SER A 79 -25.16 -23.08 -47.26
N ALA A 80 -24.69 -23.70 -46.18
CA ALA A 80 -24.99 -25.11 -45.87
C ALA A 80 -26.49 -25.32 -45.57
N SER A 81 -27.11 -24.41 -44.82
CA SER A 81 -28.53 -24.48 -44.48
C SER A 81 -29.44 -24.27 -45.69
N LEU A 82 -29.09 -23.34 -46.58
CA LEU A 82 -29.79 -23.14 -47.85
C LEU A 82 -29.67 -24.37 -48.74
N LEU A 83 -28.48 -24.96 -48.83
CA LEU A 83 -28.26 -26.18 -49.61
C LEU A 83 -29.11 -27.35 -49.06
N ALA A 84 -29.14 -27.55 -47.75
CA ALA A 84 -30.00 -28.55 -47.11
C ALA A 84 -31.49 -28.31 -47.39
N GLY A 85 -31.93 -27.04 -47.30
CA GLY A 85 -33.30 -26.65 -47.62
C GLY A 85 -33.67 -26.94 -49.07
N VAL A 86 -32.78 -26.65 -50.02
CA VAL A 86 -32.97 -26.96 -51.44
C VAL A 86 -33.09 -28.48 -51.65
N PHE A 87 -32.23 -29.29 -51.02
CA PHE A 87 -32.34 -30.74 -51.14
C PHE A 87 -33.64 -31.30 -50.57
N ASN A 88 -34.11 -30.77 -49.45
CA ASN A 88 -35.42 -31.16 -48.91
C ASN A 88 -36.58 -30.78 -49.86
N VAL A 89 -36.53 -29.59 -50.47
CA VAL A 89 -37.51 -29.16 -51.47
C VAL A 89 -37.47 -30.06 -52.71
N VAL A 90 -36.28 -30.40 -53.21
CA VAL A 90 -36.11 -31.29 -54.38
C VAL A 90 -36.63 -32.71 -54.08
N HIS A 91 -36.42 -33.20 -52.86
CA HIS A 91 -36.98 -34.48 -52.42
C HIS A 91 -38.51 -34.46 -52.38
N ALA A 92 -39.11 -33.32 -52.02
CA ALA A 92 -40.54 -33.15 -52.02
C ALA A 92 -41.10 -32.96 -53.43
N ALA A 93 -41.52 -34.06 -54.05
CA ALA A 93 -42.32 -34.01 -55.26
C ALA A 93 -43.72 -33.45 -54.94
N GLY A 94 -44.14 -32.36 -55.61
CA GLY A 94 -45.50 -31.85 -55.45
C GLY A 94 -45.66 -30.35 -55.64
N ASP A 95 -46.77 -29.85 -55.10
CA ASP A 95 -47.20 -28.46 -55.14
C ASP A 95 -46.39 -27.54 -54.22
N LEU A 96 -46.63 -26.23 -54.32
CA LEU A 96 -45.92 -25.22 -53.52
C LEU A 96 -46.06 -25.46 -52.01
N VAL A 97 -47.18 -26.02 -51.56
CA VAL A 97 -47.41 -26.33 -50.14
C VAL A 97 -46.47 -27.44 -49.68
N SER A 98 -46.37 -28.54 -50.44
CA SER A 98 -45.47 -29.66 -50.13
C SER A 98 -44.00 -29.23 -50.10
N GLN A 99 -43.58 -28.42 -51.08
CA GLN A 99 -42.23 -27.86 -51.14
C GLN A 99 -41.93 -26.94 -49.95
N THR A 100 -42.88 -26.09 -49.57
CA THR A 100 -42.73 -25.19 -48.42
C THR A 100 -42.59 -25.98 -47.12
N MET A 101 -43.42 -27.00 -46.91
CA MET A 101 -43.35 -27.87 -45.73
C MET A 101 -42.03 -28.64 -45.67
N ALA A 102 -41.48 -29.05 -46.81
CA ALA A 102 -40.20 -29.76 -46.87
C ALA A 102 -39.00 -28.86 -46.53
N ALA A 103 -39.06 -27.56 -46.84
CA ALA A 103 -38.01 -26.61 -46.45
C ALA A 103 -37.99 -26.30 -44.95
N MET A 104 -39.13 -26.44 -44.26
CA MET A 104 -39.28 -26.05 -42.85
C MET A 104 -38.30 -26.76 -41.90
N PRO A 105 -38.07 -28.09 -41.99
CA PRO A 105 -37.07 -28.77 -41.19
C PRO A 105 -35.69 -28.08 -41.19
N SER A 106 -35.09 -27.82 -42.35
CA SER A 106 -33.77 -27.17 -42.41
C SER A 106 -33.78 -25.75 -41.84
N LEU A 107 -34.85 -24.99 -42.09
CA LEU A 107 -34.98 -23.62 -41.58
C LEU A 107 -35.13 -23.60 -40.05
N PHE A 108 -35.99 -24.46 -39.49
CA PHE A 108 -36.17 -24.57 -38.05
C PHE A 108 -34.96 -25.16 -37.36
N LEU A 109 -34.21 -26.06 -38.00
CA LEU A 109 -32.96 -26.56 -37.46
C LEU A 109 -31.94 -25.42 -37.30
N LEU A 110 -31.74 -24.61 -38.35
CA LEU A 110 -30.86 -23.44 -38.30
C LEU A 110 -31.27 -22.47 -37.18
N LEU A 111 -32.55 -22.09 -37.15
CA LEU A 111 -33.06 -21.13 -36.16
C LEU A 111 -32.98 -21.67 -34.73
N SER A 112 -33.25 -22.96 -34.54
CA SER A 112 -33.14 -23.61 -33.23
C SER A 112 -31.70 -23.66 -32.77
N PHE A 113 -30.78 -24.04 -33.66
CA PHE A 113 -29.36 -24.10 -33.32
C PHE A 113 -28.80 -22.72 -32.97
N GLU A 114 -29.16 -21.68 -33.72
CA GLU A 114 -28.76 -20.31 -33.40
C GLU A 114 -29.34 -19.84 -32.05
N THR A 115 -30.62 -20.10 -31.81
CA THR A 115 -31.27 -19.75 -30.55
C THR A 115 -30.61 -20.47 -29.36
N PHE A 116 -30.21 -21.72 -29.54
CA PHE A 116 -29.52 -22.52 -28.53
C PHE A 116 -28.10 -22.00 -28.26
N LEU A 117 -27.31 -21.76 -29.31
CA LEU A 117 -25.95 -21.22 -29.17
C LEU A 117 -25.95 -19.80 -28.60
N GLY A 118 -26.94 -18.98 -28.94
CA GLY A 118 -27.17 -17.68 -28.34
C GLY A 118 -27.37 -17.78 -26.82
N GLN A 119 -28.20 -18.73 -26.37
CA GLN A 119 -28.39 -19.00 -24.94
C GLN A 119 -27.10 -19.44 -24.26
N ILE A 120 -26.33 -20.36 -24.87
CA ILE A 120 -25.02 -20.79 -24.35
C ILE A 120 -24.07 -19.60 -24.24
N LYS A 121 -23.96 -18.78 -25.29
CA LYS A 121 -23.11 -17.59 -25.32
C LYS A 121 -23.45 -16.62 -24.20
N HIS A 122 -24.74 -16.36 -23.99
CA HIS A 122 -25.19 -15.49 -22.90
C HIS A 122 -24.88 -16.09 -21.52
N ALA A 123 -25.09 -17.40 -21.34
CA ALA A 123 -24.78 -18.08 -20.09
C ALA A 123 -23.28 -18.03 -19.77
N VAL A 124 -22.41 -18.31 -20.76
CA VAL A 124 -20.95 -18.26 -20.61
C VAL A 124 -20.48 -16.83 -20.28
N LYS A 125 -20.93 -15.82 -21.03
CA LYS A 125 -20.56 -14.42 -20.77
C LYS A 125 -21.02 -13.94 -19.39
N ARG A 126 -22.24 -14.32 -18.99
CA ARG A 126 -22.77 -13.97 -17.67
C ARG A 126 -21.98 -14.62 -16.54
N SER A 127 -21.58 -15.89 -16.71
CA SER A 127 -20.74 -16.57 -15.74
C SER A 127 -19.39 -15.88 -15.59
N GLY A 128 -18.73 -15.53 -16.70
CA GLY A 128 -17.47 -14.78 -16.68
C GLY A 128 -17.59 -13.43 -15.98
N LEU A 129 -18.64 -12.66 -16.28
CA LEU A 129 -18.91 -11.37 -15.62
C LEU A 129 -19.10 -11.53 -14.10
N ASN A 130 -19.83 -12.55 -13.65
CA ASN A 130 -20.02 -12.80 -12.23
C ASN A 130 -18.70 -13.13 -11.51
N THR A 131 -17.82 -13.91 -12.15
CA THR A 131 -16.47 -14.19 -11.62
C THR A 131 -15.64 -12.92 -11.51
N THR A 132 -15.60 -12.09 -12.56
CA THR A 132 -14.88 -10.83 -12.55
C THR A 132 -15.43 -9.85 -11.50
N LEU A 133 -16.75 -9.78 -11.32
CA LEU A 133 -17.35 -8.96 -10.26
C LEU A 133 -16.95 -9.44 -8.85
N ALA A 134 -16.89 -10.75 -8.63
CA ALA A 134 -16.43 -11.31 -7.36
C ALA A 134 -14.96 -10.98 -7.08
N GLU A 135 -14.09 -11.02 -8.10
CA GLU A 135 -12.69 -10.61 -8.00
C GLU A 135 -12.55 -9.11 -7.67
N LEU A 136 -13.36 -8.25 -8.31
CA LEU A 136 -13.39 -6.80 -8.04
C LEU A 136 -13.85 -6.47 -6.62
N ASP A 137 -14.87 -7.18 -6.11
CA ASP A 137 -15.33 -7.02 -4.73
C ASP A 137 -14.23 -7.42 -3.75
N GLN A 138 -13.56 -8.55 -3.99
CA GLN A 138 -12.42 -8.99 -3.19
C GLN A 138 -11.27 -7.97 -3.19
N LEU A 139 -10.94 -7.40 -4.35
CA LEU A 139 -9.90 -6.37 -4.46
C LEU A 139 -10.29 -5.10 -3.69
N THR A 140 -11.56 -4.70 -3.76
CA THR A 140 -12.08 -3.53 -3.05
C THR A 140 -11.98 -3.74 -1.53
N GLN A 141 -12.36 -4.93 -1.04
CA GLN A 141 -12.23 -5.29 0.37
C GLN A 141 -10.77 -5.30 0.84
N GLN A 142 -9.85 -5.83 0.02
CA GLN A 142 -8.41 -5.81 0.33
C GLN A 142 -7.87 -4.39 0.45
N ARG A 143 -8.23 -3.51 -0.50
CA ARG A 143 -7.84 -2.09 -0.46
C ARG A 143 -8.42 -1.36 0.75
N GLN A 144 -9.67 -1.65 1.11
CA GLN A 144 -10.28 -1.06 2.31
C GLN A 144 -9.55 -1.50 3.57
N ALA A 145 -9.25 -2.79 3.71
CA ALA A 145 -8.48 -3.30 4.84
C ALA A 145 -7.05 -2.72 4.91
N GLU A 146 -6.43 -2.47 3.76
CA GLU A 146 -5.14 -1.78 3.66
C GLU A 146 -5.22 -0.33 4.16
N LEU A 147 -6.27 0.41 3.77
CA LEU A 147 -6.52 1.77 4.25
C LEU A 147 -6.76 1.82 5.76
N ASP A 148 -7.56 0.88 6.28
CA ASP A 148 -7.84 0.81 7.72
C ASP A 148 -6.55 0.53 8.52
N ARG A 149 -5.69 -0.37 8.01
CA ARG A 149 -4.37 -0.63 8.60
C ARG A 149 -3.48 0.60 8.56
N LEU A 150 -3.42 1.30 7.43
CA LEU A 150 -2.62 2.52 7.29
C LEU A 150 -3.09 3.60 8.26
N ASN A 151 -4.40 3.81 8.40
CA ASN A 151 -4.96 4.76 9.37
C ASN A 151 -4.53 4.41 10.81
N VAL A 152 -4.64 3.14 11.22
CA VAL A 152 -4.18 2.70 12.54
C VAL A 152 -2.68 2.95 12.73
N THR A 153 -1.85 2.68 11.71
CA THR A 153 -0.40 2.95 11.81
C THR A 153 -0.09 4.44 11.90
N LEU A 154 -0.85 5.29 11.19
CA LEU A 154 -0.69 6.73 11.21
C LEU A 154 -1.05 7.29 12.59
N GLU A 155 -2.16 6.83 13.17
CA GLU A 155 -2.54 7.19 14.55
C GLU A 155 -1.48 6.76 15.58
N ALA A 156 -0.95 5.54 15.44
CA ALA A 156 0.11 5.06 16.32
C ALA A 156 1.41 5.87 16.18
N ALA A 157 1.79 6.23 14.96
CA ALA A 157 2.95 7.08 14.69
C ALA A 157 2.75 8.49 15.26
N ALA A 158 1.56 9.08 15.10
CA ALA A 158 1.23 10.39 15.67
C ALA A 158 1.35 10.38 17.21
N LYS A 159 0.85 9.34 17.88
CA LYS A 159 1.02 9.16 19.34
C LYS A 159 2.49 9.08 19.75
N ARG A 160 3.31 8.32 19.01
CA ARG A 160 4.76 8.21 19.28
C ARG A 160 5.46 9.55 19.12
N ILE A 161 5.11 10.34 18.11
CA ILE A 161 5.65 11.69 17.91
C ILE A 161 5.31 12.57 19.10
N GLU A 162 4.08 12.51 19.59
CA GLU A 162 3.66 13.32 20.74
C GLU A 162 4.36 12.91 22.03
N GLN A 163 4.52 11.60 22.27
CA GLN A 163 5.31 11.09 23.40
C GLN A 163 6.77 11.55 23.34
N ALA A 164 7.41 11.43 22.18
CA ALA A 164 8.80 11.87 21.99
C ALA A 164 8.97 13.38 22.19
N LYS A 165 7.98 14.20 21.82
CA LYS A 165 8.00 15.65 22.12
C LYS A 165 7.97 15.93 23.62
N VAL A 166 7.09 15.24 24.36
CA VAL A 166 7.00 15.37 25.82
C VAL A 166 8.31 14.96 26.48
N GLU A 167 8.88 13.82 26.09
CA GLU A 167 10.19 13.36 26.60
C GLU A 167 11.30 14.38 26.33
N LEU A 168 11.38 14.93 25.11
CA LEU A 168 12.36 15.97 24.77
C LEU A 168 12.18 17.24 25.60
N GLN A 169 10.95 17.58 25.97
CA GLN A 169 10.66 18.74 26.80
C GLN A 169 11.11 18.51 28.25
N THR A 170 10.83 17.34 28.82
CA THR A 170 11.33 16.94 30.14
C THR A 170 12.85 16.95 30.19
N ILE A 171 13.52 16.33 29.21
CA ILE A 171 14.99 16.32 29.12
C ILE A 171 15.54 17.76 29.05
N ARG A 172 14.89 18.64 28.28
CA ARG A 172 15.30 20.05 28.18
C ARG A 172 15.17 20.77 29.52
N ASP A 173 14.10 20.53 30.27
CA ASP A 173 13.86 21.16 31.55
C ASP A 173 14.83 20.63 32.63
N ASP A 174 15.12 19.32 32.62
CA ASP A 174 16.14 18.69 33.47
C ASP A 174 17.54 19.27 33.20
N ILE A 175 17.92 19.45 31.93
CA ILE A 175 19.20 20.08 31.55
C ILE A 175 19.27 21.53 32.08
N LYS A 176 18.16 22.29 32.02
CA LYS A 176 18.11 23.66 32.55
C LYS A 176 18.25 23.67 34.07
N ALA A 177 17.56 22.77 34.77
CA ALA A 177 17.64 22.65 36.22
C ALA A 177 19.07 22.29 36.66
N ALA A 178 19.67 21.26 36.06
CA ALA A 178 21.05 20.85 36.35
C ALA A 178 22.07 21.98 36.10
N LYS A 179 21.89 22.77 35.03
CA LYS A 179 22.77 23.92 34.74
C LYS A 179 22.63 25.04 35.77
N THR A 180 21.45 25.22 36.32
CA THR A 180 21.17 26.23 37.37
C THR A 180 21.81 25.80 38.69
N ASP A 181 21.64 24.54 39.09
CA ASP A 181 22.27 23.97 40.29
C ASP A 181 23.81 23.95 40.20
N GLN A 182 24.35 23.64 39.02
CA GLN A 182 25.80 23.69 38.82
C GLN A 182 26.34 25.13 38.96
N SER A 183 25.59 26.12 38.46
CA SER A 183 26.00 27.53 38.56
C SER A 183 25.96 28.03 40.00
N SER A 184 24.94 27.67 40.77
CA SER A 184 24.84 28.03 42.19
C SER A 184 25.90 27.33 43.05
N SER A 185 26.21 26.07 42.78
CA SER A 185 27.32 25.33 43.39
C SER A 185 28.68 26.00 43.13
N ILE A 186 28.95 26.40 41.89
CA ILE A 186 30.18 27.12 41.53
C ILE A 186 30.25 28.47 42.25
N GLU A 187 29.13 29.19 42.37
CA GLU A 187 29.09 30.48 43.05
C GLU A 187 29.31 30.35 44.57
N GLN A 188 28.70 29.34 45.21
CA GLN A 188 28.96 29.02 46.62
C GLN A 188 30.43 28.66 46.87
N ALA A 189 31.03 27.84 46.01
CA ALA A 189 32.44 27.50 46.10
C ALA A 189 33.35 28.72 45.95
N ARG A 190 33.00 29.69 45.08
CA ARG A 190 33.74 30.95 44.94
C ARG A 190 33.63 31.82 46.19
N ARG A 191 32.46 31.92 46.82
CA ARG A 191 32.27 32.69 48.06
C ARG A 191 33.07 32.11 49.22
N LEU A 192 32.98 30.79 49.43
CA LEU A 192 33.74 30.10 50.47
C LEU A 192 35.25 30.27 50.28
N LYS A 193 35.73 30.21 49.04
CA LYS A 193 37.14 30.45 48.75
C LYS A 193 37.54 31.90 49.04
N ALA A 194 36.72 32.87 48.66
CA ALA A 194 36.98 34.29 48.94
C ALA A 194 37.01 34.59 50.46
N GLU A 195 36.13 33.97 51.24
CA GLU A 195 36.13 34.07 52.71
C GLU A 195 37.39 33.45 53.32
N GLN A 196 37.82 32.28 52.85
CA GLN A 196 39.07 31.65 53.29
C GLN A 196 40.31 32.48 52.94
N ASP A 197 40.36 33.01 51.73
CA ASP A 197 41.45 33.87 51.27
C ASP A 197 41.52 35.15 52.12
N ALA A 198 40.37 35.77 52.45
CA ALA A 198 40.29 36.94 53.32
C ALA A 198 40.80 36.65 54.75
N LEU A 199 40.40 35.53 55.35
CA LEU A 199 40.91 35.11 56.66
C LEU A 199 42.43 34.87 56.65
N THR A 200 42.94 34.29 55.58
CA THR A 200 44.38 34.04 55.42
C THR A 200 45.17 35.33 55.28
N ILE A 201 44.61 36.32 54.55
CA ILE A 201 45.19 37.67 54.44
C ILE A 201 45.23 38.33 55.82
N GLU A 202 44.12 38.28 56.57
CA GLU A 202 44.02 38.92 57.88
C GLU A 202 45.00 38.33 58.90
N GLN A 203 45.07 37.00 59.00
CA GLN A 203 46.05 36.32 59.86
C GLN A 203 47.49 36.69 59.51
N ARG A 204 47.78 36.80 58.21
CA ARG A 204 49.10 37.18 57.72
C ARG A 204 49.45 38.61 58.10
N ARG A 205 48.53 39.55 57.89
CA ARG A 205 48.67 40.96 58.29
C ARG A 205 48.87 41.11 59.79
N GLN A 206 48.07 40.40 60.60
CA GLN A 206 48.24 40.40 62.06
C GLN A 206 49.63 39.91 62.48
N THR A 207 50.13 38.84 61.85
CA THR A 207 51.47 38.33 62.15
C THR A 207 52.57 39.32 61.75
N ILE A 208 52.38 40.05 60.65
CA ILE A 208 53.27 41.15 60.24
C ILE A 208 53.26 42.26 61.31
N LEU A 209 52.08 42.72 61.75
CA LEU A 209 51.94 43.76 62.76
C LEU A 209 52.59 43.37 64.09
N ASP A 210 52.32 42.16 64.57
CA ASP A 210 52.91 41.62 65.80
C ASP A 210 54.44 41.59 65.71
N THR A 211 54.98 41.20 64.56
CA THR A 211 56.42 41.14 64.35
C THR A 211 57.03 42.54 64.26
N LEU A 212 56.41 43.47 63.53
CA LEU A 212 56.88 44.86 63.45
C LEU A 212 56.91 45.51 64.84
N THR A 213 55.87 45.27 65.65
CA THR A 213 55.76 45.84 67.00
C THR A 213 56.83 45.28 67.93
N ASN A 214 57.09 43.97 67.87
CA ASN A 214 57.96 43.29 68.81
C ASN A 214 59.44 43.24 68.38
N ARG A 215 59.73 43.33 67.08
CA ARG A 215 61.08 43.11 66.51
C ARG A 215 61.53 44.18 65.53
N GLY A 216 60.67 45.13 65.17
CA GLY A 216 60.93 46.11 64.11
C GLY A 216 60.84 45.49 62.70
N ASP A 217 61.16 46.29 61.68
CA ASP A 217 61.15 45.81 60.29
C ASP A 217 62.28 44.80 60.04
N VAL A 218 61.90 43.53 59.86
CA VAL A 218 62.83 42.45 59.48
C VAL A 218 63.02 42.34 57.96
N GLY A 219 62.34 43.17 57.18
CA GLY A 219 62.38 43.21 55.72
C GLY A 219 61.42 42.22 55.06
N ALA A 220 60.91 42.60 53.90
CA ALA A 220 59.90 41.82 53.16
C ALA A 220 60.34 40.40 52.79
N SER A 221 61.65 40.15 52.61
CA SER A 221 62.19 38.81 52.35
C SER A 221 62.08 37.89 53.56
N ALA A 222 62.36 38.41 54.77
CA ALA A 222 62.25 37.63 56.00
C ALA A 222 60.80 37.36 56.37
N PHE A 223 59.90 38.32 56.15
CA PHE A 223 58.45 38.12 56.28
C PHE A 223 57.91 37.07 55.30
N ALA A 224 58.37 37.11 54.04
CA ALA A 224 57.99 36.14 53.02
C ALA A 224 58.41 34.72 53.40
N GLU A 225 59.62 34.55 53.94
CA GLU A 225 60.12 33.26 54.43
C GLU A 225 59.35 32.79 55.68
N MET A 226 59.10 33.69 56.64
CA MET A 226 58.38 33.39 57.89
C MET A 226 56.93 32.96 57.65
N LEU A 227 56.25 33.61 56.72
CA LEU A 227 54.83 33.38 56.42
C LEU A 227 54.64 32.42 55.23
N ASN A 228 55.73 31.90 54.67
CA ASN A 228 55.76 31.02 53.51
C ASN A 228 54.93 31.55 52.32
N VAL A 229 55.09 32.83 52.00
CA VAL A 229 54.43 33.50 50.87
C VAL A 229 55.43 34.22 49.97
N SER A 230 54.98 34.68 48.81
CA SER A 230 55.84 35.46 47.93
C SER A 230 56.15 36.84 48.52
N ARG A 231 57.33 37.40 48.20
CA ARG A 231 57.69 38.78 48.55
C ARG A 231 56.68 39.81 48.02
N GLY A 232 56.13 39.56 46.83
CA GLY A 232 55.10 40.43 46.25
C GLY A 232 53.83 40.47 47.09
N THR A 233 53.41 39.32 47.65
CA THR A 233 52.26 39.23 48.56
C THR A 233 52.47 40.09 49.81
N ILE A 234 53.66 40.02 50.40
CA ILE A 234 54.03 40.82 51.57
C ILE A 234 54.02 42.33 51.25
N TYR A 235 54.57 42.74 50.10
CA TYR A 235 54.50 44.14 49.69
C TYR A 235 53.08 44.64 49.48
N ASN A 236 52.22 43.83 48.86
CA ASN A 236 50.81 44.18 48.68
C ASN A 236 50.07 44.31 50.02
N ASP A 237 50.40 43.47 51.00
CA ASP A 237 49.82 43.58 52.35
C ASP A 237 50.33 44.84 53.08
N PHE A 238 51.62 45.17 52.98
CA PHE A 238 52.14 46.42 53.52
C PHE A 238 51.48 47.65 52.89
N GLU A 239 51.33 47.65 51.56
CA GLU A 239 50.68 48.74 50.84
C GLU A 239 49.21 48.88 51.28
N ALA A 240 48.49 47.77 51.41
CA ALA A 240 47.11 47.80 51.89
C ALA A 240 47.00 48.27 53.35
N MET A 241 47.81 47.73 54.26
CA MET A 241 47.87 48.17 55.66
C MET A 241 48.30 49.63 55.79
N SER A 242 49.12 50.14 54.86
CA SER A 242 49.53 51.54 54.84
C SER A 242 48.43 52.47 54.34
N ASN A 243 47.71 52.06 53.30
CA ASN A 243 46.51 52.76 52.83
C ASN A 243 45.41 52.78 53.90
N GLU A 244 45.34 51.75 54.75
CA GLU A 244 44.47 51.66 55.93
C GLU A 244 45.01 52.48 57.13
N GLY A 245 46.21 53.06 57.03
CA GLY A 245 46.83 53.91 58.05
C GLY A 245 47.42 53.14 59.25
N ILE A 246 47.58 51.82 59.13
CA ILE A 246 48.06 50.94 60.20
C ILE A 246 49.60 50.93 60.26
N VAL A 247 50.25 51.00 59.09
CA VAL A 247 51.71 51.04 58.98
C VAL A 247 52.17 52.20 58.10
N THR A 248 53.33 52.76 58.40
CA THR A 248 53.97 53.80 57.58
C THR A 248 55.37 53.38 57.19
N LYS A 249 55.83 53.85 56.03
CA LYS A 249 57.19 53.60 55.56
C LYS A 249 58.06 54.79 55.88
N ASN A 250 58.97 54.63 56.83
CA ASN A 250 60.01 55.61 57.09
C ASN A 250 61.29 55.21 56.33
N GLY A 251 62.28 56.11 56.24
CA GLY A 251 63.51 55.87 55.48
C GLY A 251 64.32 54.63 55.91
N ASN A 252 63.94 53.97 57.01
CA ASN A 252 64.59 52.79 57.56
C ASN A 252 63.76 51.50 57.45
N GLY A 253 62.52 51.55 56.92
CA GLY A 253 61.65 50.38 56.82
C GLY A 253 60.17 50.71 57.04
N TRP A 254 59.37 49.67 57.29
CA TRP A 254 57.98 49.78 57.72
C TRP A 254 57.87 49.83 59.24
N GLU A 255 57.05 50.73 59.77
CA GLU A 255 56.73 50.82 61.20
C GLU A 255 55.23 50.89 61.41
N VAL A 256 54.76 50.43 62.57
CA VAL A 256 53.36 50.58 62.99
C VAL A 256 53.13 52.03 63.41
N VAL A 257 52.03 52.63 62.94
CA VAL A 257 51.64 54.03 63.21
C VAL A 257 51.08 54.19 64.62
#